data_AF-A0ABD3CX52-F1
#
_entry.id   AF-A0ABD3CX52-F1
#
_cell.length_a   1.000
_cell.length_b   1.000
_cell.length_c   1.000
_cell.angle_alpha   90.00
_cell.angle_beta   90.00
_cell.angle_gamma   90.00
#
_symmetry.space_group_name_H-M   'P 1'
#
loop_
_entity.id
_entity.type
_entity.pdbx_description
1 polymer ?
#
loop_
_entity_poly.entity_id
_entity_poly.type
_entity_poly.pdbx_seq_one_letter_code
_entity_poly.pdbx_strand_id
1 'polypeptide(L)'
;MWIDLLLQASIILIFLSMFLFIHNIPQTLLSKLRLLVMSRRSDVRAKRHFVLGAQLLSQSRSTPDNRTFAARAVAEAELAISLDPNDAASHILKALALELQGFRTSALDSLDAALSPMAVKSLSSAERGEALYKRAELRVAVGGGGGAVEDLVESVRLGGDNAKAYGLLGECYEKNGLRLEAQKAYEDALRVQPNYKLAQDALARLESRE
;
A
#
# COMPACT_ATOMS: atom_id res chain seq x y z
N MET A 1 55.64 6.46 -38.96
CA MET A 1 54.27 6.12 -39.40
C MET A 1 53.41 5.56 -38.27
N TRP A 2 53.67 4.37 -37.70
CA TRP A 2 52.88 3.86 -36.56
C TRP A 2 53.02 4.69 -35.28
N ILE A 3 54.22 5.20 -35.01
CA ILE A 3 54.52 6.05 -33.85
C ILE A 3 53.76 7.39 -33.93
N ASP A 4 53.68 7.99 -35.11
CA ASP A 4 52.95 9.25 -35.33
C ASP A 4 51.43 9.07 -35.13
N LEU A 5 50.89 7.93 -35.59
CA LEU A 5 49.48 7.59 -35.41
C LEU A 5 49.12 7.37 -33.92
N LEU A 6 50.01 6.71 -33.17
CA LEU A 6 49.87 6.54 -31.72
C LEU A 6 49.97 7.88 -30.98
N LEU A 7 50.88 8.76 -31.40
CA LEU A 7 51.03 10.10 -30.82
C LEU A 7 49.78 10.95 -31.07
N GLN A 8 49.23 10.92 -32.28
CA GLN A 8 48.03 11.66 -32.62
C GLN A 8 46.79 11.14 -31.89
N ALA A 9 46.66 9.82 -31.74
CA ALA A 9 45.59 9.22 -30.94
C ALA A 9 45.68 9.61 -29.46
N SER A 10 46.88 9.68 -28.89
CA SER A 10 47.06 10.11 -27.50
C SER A 10 46.68 11.57 -27.28
N ILE A 11 47.04 12.46 -28.21
CA ILE A 11 46.69 13.88 -28.16
C ILE A 11 45.16 14.05 -28.21
N ILE A 12 44.48 13.35 -29.12
CA ILE A 12 43.02 13.39 -29.23
C ILE A 12 42.35 12.90 -27.93
N LEU A 13 42.89 11.82 -27.33
CA LEU A 13 42.37 11.29 -26.07
C LEU A 13 42.55 12.28 -24.91
N ILE A 14 43.69 12.99 -24.87
CA ILE A 14 43.97 14.04 -23.87
C ILE A 14 43.03 15.23 -24.05
N PHE A 15 42.83 15.71 -25.29
CA PHE A 15 41.88 16.79 -25.57
C PHE A 15 40.45 16.41 -25.23
N LEU A 16 40.02 15.19 -25.57
CA LEU A 16 38.72 14.67 -25.20
C LEU A 16 38.57 14.60 -23.67
N SER A 17 39.60 14.14 -22.97
CA SER A 17 39.64 14.09 -21.51
C SER A 17 39.54 15.47 -20.87
N MET A 18 40.33 16.45 -21.34
CA MET A 18 40.26 17.85 -20.88
C MET A 18 38.89 18.47 -21.18
N PHE A 19 38.34 18.24 -22.36
CA PHE A 19 37.02 18.74 -22.75
C PHE A 19 35.91 18.18 -21.86
N LEU A 20 35.94 16.88 -21.57
CA LEU A 20 35.02 16.23 -20.64
C LEU A 20 35.15 16.78 -19.21
N PHE A 21 36.38 17.06 -18.77
CA PHE A 21 36.66 17.59 -17.44
C PHE A 21 36.21 19.06 -17.28
N ILE A 22 36.45 19.90 -18.30
CA ILE A 22 35.98 21.30 -18.36
C ILE A 22 34.45 21.37 -18.29
N HIS A 23 33.76 20.45 -18.96
CA HIS A 23 32.30 20.38 -18.92
C HIS A 23 31.73 19.68 -17.68
N ASN A 24 32.58 19.32 -16.71
CA ASN A 24 32.20 18.69 -15.45
C ASN A 24 31.34 17.40 -15.60
N ILE A 25 31.41 16.78 -16.78
CA ILE A 25 30.70 15.55 -17.16
C ILE A 25 31.08 14.36 -16.25
N PRO A 26 32.36 14.11 -15.91
CA PRO A 26 32.70 12.94 -15.09
C PRO A 26 32.11 13.01 -13.67
N GLN A 27 32.04 14.21 -13.06
CA GLN A 27 31.47 14.35 -11.71
C GLN A 27 29.95 14.15 -11.69
N THR A 28 29.24 14.66 -12.70
CA THR A 28 27.78 14.49 -12.82
C THR A 28 27.38 13.06 -13.16
N LEU A 29 28.23 12.33 -13.90
CA LEU A 29 28.01 10.90 -14.17
C LEU A 29 28.25 10.04 -12.92
N LEU A 30 29.34 10.31 -12.18
CA LEU A 30 29.68 9.61 -10.94
C LEU A 30 28.66 9.87 -9.83
N SER A 31 28.14 11.08 -9.70
CA SER A 31 27.08 11.39 -8.73
C SER A 31 25.79 10.66 -9.07
N LYS A 32 25.36 10.64 -10.33
CA LYS A 32 24.20 9.85 -10.78
C LYS A 32 24.40 8.36 -10.57
N LEU A 33 25.58 7.81 -10.88
CA LEU A 33 25.90 6.41 -10.65
C LEU A 33 25.90 6.07 -9.15
N ARG A 34 26.48 6.92 -8.32
CA ARG A 34 26.48 6.77 -6.85
C ARG A 34 25.06 6.82 -6.29
N LEU A 35 24.22 7.75 -6.77
CA LEU A 35 22.81 7.85 -6.41
C LEU A 35 22.04 6.60 -6.85
N LEU A 36 22.28 6.08 -8.06
CA LEU A 36 21.62 4.88 -8.58
C LEU A 36 22.02 3.63 -7.78
N VAL A 37 23.32 3.46 -7.48
CA VAL A 37 23.80 2.33 -6.65
C VAL A 37 23.27 2.43 -5.22
N MET A 38 23.20 3.64 -4.65
CA MET A 38 22.69 3.86 -3.31
C MET A 38 21.18 3.63 -3.23
N SER A 39 20.41 4.13 -4.19
CA SER A 39 18.97 3.91 -4.34
C SER A 39 18.64 2.42 -4.54
N ARG A 40 19.42 1.71 -5.37
CA ARG A 40 19.24 0.26 -5.54
C ARG A 40 19.53 -0.52 -4.25
N ARG A 41 20.49 -0.07 -3.44
CA ARG A 41 20.78 -0.68 -2.14
C ARG A 41 19.71 -0.37 -1.10
N SER A 42 19.12 0.83 -1.09
CA SER A 42 18.04 1.17 -0.17
C SER A 42 16.76 0.42 -0.51
N ASP A 43 16.40 0.29 -1.80
CA ASP A 43 15.26 -0.51 -2.28
C ASP A 43 15.34 -1.98 -1.84
N VAL A 44 16.50 -2.63 -2.01
CA VAL A 44 16.69 -4.02 -1.59
C VAL A 44 16.58 -4.17 -0.06
N ARG A 45 17.08 -3.20 0.71
CA ARG A 45 16.94 -3.22 2.18
C ARG A 45 15.50 -2.98 2.60
N ALA A 46 14.80 -2.03 1.97
CA ALA A 46 13.39 -1.74 2.24
C ALA A 46 12.55 -3.01 2.04
N LYS A 47 12.72 -3.67 0.89
CA LYS A 47 12.05 -4.94 0.58
C LYS A 47 12.36 -6.05 1.59
N ARG A 48 13.60 -6.14 2.07
CA ARG A 48 13.97 -7.11 3.12
C ARG A 48 13.19 -6.84 4.41
N HIS A 49 13.17 -5.60 4.87
CA HIS A 49 12.43 -5.20 6.08
C HIS A 49 10.92 -5.43 5.91
N PHE A 50 10.37 -5.09 4.74
CA PHE A 50 8.98 -5.39 4.39
C PHE A 50 8.66 -6.89 4.50
N VAL A 51 9.48 -7.75 3.90
CA VAL A 51 9.28 -9.21 3.96
C VAL A 51 9.37 -9.74 5.39
N LEU A 52 10.34 -9.27 6.18
CA LEU A 52 10.45 -9.64 7.60
C LEU A 52 9.22 -9.20 8.40
N GLY A 53 8.78 -7.97 8.21
CA GLY A 53 7.57 -7.46 8.86
C GLY A 53 6.32 -8.24 8.45
N ALA A 54 6.18 -8.61 7.18
CA ALA A 54 5.07 -9.43 6.68
C ALA A 54 5.08 -10.84 7.29
N GLN A 55 6.26 -11.46 7.44
CA GLN A 55 6.41 -12.74 8.14
C GLN A 55 6.00 -12.64 9.61
N LEU A 56 6.43 -11.59 10.30
CA LEU A 56 6.05 -11.33 11.69
C LEU A 56 4.55 -11.08 11.84
N LEU A 57 3.94 -10.35 10.90
CA LEU A 57 2.50 -10.15 10.86
C LEU A 57 1.75 -11.47 10.66
N SER A 58 2.25 -12.35 9.80
CA SER A 58 1.69 -13.70 9.60
C SER A 58 1.82 -14.56 10.87
N GLN A 59 2.96 -14.49 11.58
CA GLN A 59 3.17 -15.19 12.84
C GLN A 59 2.22 -14.69 13.93
N SER A 60 2.06 -13.37 14.05
CA SER A 60 1.13 -12.72 14.99
C SER A 60 -0.30 -13.26 14.88
N ARG A 61 -0.78 -13.51 13.67
CA ARG A 61 -2.12 -14.07 13.42
C ARG A 61 -2.26 -15.55 13.84
N SER A 62 -1.16 -16.27 13.97
CA SER A 62 -1.14 -17.71 14.23
C SER A 62 -0.81 -18.06 15.69
N THR A 63 -0.23 -17.13 16.45
CA THR A 63 0.26 -17.36 17.82
C THR A 63 -0.56 -16.60 18.87
N PRO A 64 -0.69 -17.13 20.10
CA PRO A 64 -1.32 -16.41 21.21
C PRO A 64 -0.60 -15.11 21.57
N ASP A 65 0.74 -15.04 21.38
CA ASP A 65 1.56 -13.84 21.61
C ASP A 65 1.47 -12.84 20.44
N ASN A 66 0.24 -12.55 20.02
CA ASN A 66 -0.05 -11.75 18.84
C ASN A 66 0.53 -10.32 18.94
N ARG A 67 0.50 -9.69 20.11
CA ARG A 67 0.94 -8.30 20.31
C ARG A 67 2.43 -8.12 20.11
N THR A 68 3.26 -9.06 20.59
CA THR A 68 4.72 -8.96 20.49
C THR A 68 5.19 -9.06 19.04
N PHE A 69 4.66 -10.03 18.29
CA PHE A 69 4.97 -10.16 16.87
C PHE A 69 4.43 -8.98 16.04
N ALA A 70 3.24 -8.47 16.38
CA ALA A 70 2.69 -7.29 15.73
C ALA A 70 3.54 -6.03 16.00
N ALA A 71 4.04 -5.83 17.22
CA ALA A 71 4.94 -4.72 17.57
C ALA A 71 6.25 -4.80 16.77
N ARG A 72 6.84 -6.00 16.63
CA ARG A 72 8.03 -6.21 15.80
C ARG A 72 7.74 -5.96 14.32
N ALA A 73 6.57 -6.38 13.83
CA ALA A 73 6.15 -6.10 12.45
C ALA A 73 6.02 -4.60 12.18
N VAL A 74 5.52 -3.81 13.14
CA VAL A 74 5.51 -2.35 13.06
C VAL A 74 6.92 -1.79 12.95
N ALA A 75 7.86 -2.23 13.79
CA ALA A 75 9.24 -1.76 13.74
C ALA A 75 9.91 -2.05 12.39
N GLU A 76 9.71 -3.26 11.84
CA GLU A 76 10.22 -3.61 10.51
C GLU A 76 9.56 -2.79 9.39
N ALA A 77 8.25 -2.54 9.48
CA ALA A 77 7.55 -1.69 8.52
C ALA A 77 8.06 -0.24 8.58
N GLU A 78 8.35 0.31 9.76
CA GLU A 78 8.93 1.65 9.92
C GLU A 78 10.33 1.75 9.32
N LEU A 79 11.16 0.71 9.47
CA LEU A 79 12.45 0.64 8.80
C LEU A 79 12.29 0.61 7.27
N ALA A 80 11.32 -0.16 6.75
CA ALA A 80 11.02 -0.18 5.32
C ALA A 80 10.57 1.20 4.81
N ILE A 81 9.63 1.86 5.49
CA ILE A 81 9.15 3.21 5.18
C ILE A 81 10.29 4.24 5.23
N SER A 82 11.23 4.11 6.17
CA SER A 82 12.37 5.02 6.28
C SER A 82 13.32 4.93 5.08
N LEU A 83 13.36 3.78 4.41
CA LEU A 83 14.21 3.49 3.26
C LEU A 83 13.50 3.75 1.93
N ASP A 84 12.19 3.48 1.86
CA ASP A 84 11.32 3.81 0.74
C ASP A 84 9.95 4.35 1.22
N PRO A 85 9.84 5.68 1.42
CA PRO A 85 8.61 6.30 1.92
C PRO A 85 7.42 6.22 0.94
N ASN A 86 7.69 5.97 -0.35
CA ASN A 86 6.67 5.94 -1.40
C ASN A 86 6.15 4.52 -1.67
N ASP A 87 6.63 3.52 -0.95
CA ASP A 87 6.09 2.17 -1.01
C ASP A 87 4.81 2.07 -0.16
N ALA A 88 3.66 2.00 -0.81
CA ALA A 88 2.38 1.88 -0.12
C ALA A 88 2.25 0.54 0.63
N ALA A 89 2.91 -0.52 0.15
CA ALA A 89 2.83 -1.83 0.78
C ALA A 89 3.41 -1.79 2.20
N SER A 90 4.51 -1.07 2.41
CA SER A 90 5.12 -0.88 3.73
C SER A 90 4.21 -0.10 4.69
N HIS A 91 3.49 0.91 4.20
CA HIS A 91 2.48 1.63 5.00
C HIS A 91 1.26 0.76 5.33
N ILE A 92 0.78 -0.06 4.40
CA ILE A 92 -0.31 -1.03 4.62
C ILE A 92 0.12 -2.07 5.67
N LEU A 93 1.35 -2.59 5.56
CA LEU A 93 1.91 -3.53 6.53
C LEU A 93 1.91 -2.95 7.95
N LYS A 94 2.35 -1.69 8.09
CA LYS A 94 2.29 -0.96 9.36
C LYS A 94 0.86 -0.85 9.88
N ALA A 95 -0.09 -0.48 9.02
CA ALA A 95 -1.49 -0.35 9.38
C ALA A 95 -2.08 -1.66 9.94
N LEU A 96 -1.86 -2.77 9.23
CA LEU A 96 -2.35 -4.09 9.64
C LEU A 96 -1.72 -4.54 10.97
N ALA A 97 -0.45 -4.26 11.19
CA ALA A 97 0.23 -4.59 12.44
C ALA A 97 -0.23 -3.70 13.62
N LEU A 98 -0.55 -2.44 13.38
CA LEU A 98 -1.14 -1.54 14.39
C LEU A 98 -2.59 -1.93 14.73
N GLU A 99 -3.36 -2.37 13.74
CA GLU A 99 -4.71 -2.88 13.94
C GLU A 99 -4.71 -4.10 14.88
N LEU A 100 -3.80 -5.05 14.69
CA LEU A 100 -3.67 -6.21 15.59
C LEU A 100 -3.29 -5.83 17.04
N GLN A 101 -2.62 -4.69 17.21
CA GLN A 101 -2.31 -4.15 18.54
C GLN A 101 -3.47 -3.35 19.14
N GLY A 102 -4.53 -3.09 18.37
CA GLY A 102 -5.69 -2.28 18.77
C GLY A 102 -5.52 -0.78 18.54
N PHE A 103 -4.42 -0.34 17.94
CA PHE A 103 -4.15 1.08 17.65
C PHE A 103 -4.84 1.52 16.35
N ARG A 104 -6.18 1.50 16.35
CA ARG A 104 -7.00 1.75 15.15
C ARG A 104 -6.78 3.12 14.50
N THR A 105 -6.61 4.18 15.30
CA THR A 105 -6.36 5.54 14.78
C THR A 105 -5.02 5.61 14.05
N SER A 106 -3.95 5.08 14.65
CA SER A 106 -2.63 5.05 14.02
C SER A 106 -2.56 4.11 12.80
N ALA A 107 -3.37 3.04 12.81
CA ALA A 107 -3.55 2.20 11.63
C ALA A 107 -4.23 2.96 10.49
N LEU A 108 -5.22 3.80 10.81
CA LEU A 108 -5.89 4.66 9.84
C LEU A 108 -4.92 5.69 9.23
N ASP A 109 -4.11 6.35 10.06
CA ASP A 109 -3.08 7.30 9.58
C ASP A 109 -2.10 6.62 8.60
N SER A 110 -1.74 5.35 8.89
CA SER A 110 -0.85 4.57 8.02
C SER A 110 -1.53 4.20 6.69
N LEU A 111 -2.83 3.91 6.67
CA LEU A 111 -3.57 3.69 5.41
C LEU A 111 -3.75 4.98 4.61
N ASP A 112 -3.94 6.13 5.27
CA ASP A 112 -3.97 7.43 4.59
C ASP A 112 -2.62 7.75 3.94
N ALA A 113 -1.50 7.40 4.58
CA ALA A 113 -0.18 7.49 3.97
C ALA A 113 -0.04 6.55 2.76
N ALA A 114 -0.51 5.30 2.86
CA ALA A 114 -0.49 4.32 1.76
C ALA A 114 -1.29 4.78 0.53
N LEU A 115 -2.44 5.43 0.77
CA LEU A 115 -3.34 5.93 -0.27
C LEU A 115 -3.03 7.36 -0.73
N SER A 116 -1.93 7.95 -0.25
CA SER A 116 -1.47 9.27 -0.67
C SER A 116 -1.04 9.28 -2.15
N PRO A 117 -1.08 10.44 -2.84
CA PRO A 117 -0.68 10.55 -4.26
C PRO A 117 0.76 10.09 -4.56
N MET A 118 1.62 10.10 -3.53
CA MET A 118 3.02 9.67 -3.63
C MET A 118 3.14 8.15 -3.57
N ALA A 119 2.41 7.51 -2.64
CA ALA A 119 2.53 6.08 -2.39
C ALA A 119 1.57 5.23 -3.25
N VAL A 120 0.36 5.71 -3.53
CA VAL A 120 -0.70 4.94 -4.21
C VAL A 120 -0.27 4.41 -5.58
N LYS A 121 0.71 5.05 -6.23
CA LYS A 121 1.25 4.63 -7.54
C LYS A 121 1.98 3.29 -7.50
N SER A 122 2.40 2.84 -6.31
CA SER A 122 3.03 1.54 -6.11
C SER A 122 2.02 0.38 -6.02
N LEU A 123 0.72 0.67 -5.84
CA LEU A 123 -0.34 -0.33 -5.75
C LEU A 123 -0.91 -0.66 -7.13
N SER A 124 -1.18 -1.93 -7.37
CA SER A 124 -2.10 -2.36 -8.42
C SER A 124 -3.55 -1.90 -8.11
N SER A 125 -4.43 -1.94 -9.11
CA SER A 125 -5.86 -1.61 -8.93
C SER A 125 -6.51 -2.47 -7.84
N ALA A 126 -6.19 -3.77 -7.80
CA ALA A 126 -6.72 -4.69 -6.79
C ALA A 126 -6.21 -4.34 -5.39
N GLU A 127 -4.90 -4.15 -5.21
CA GLU A 127 -4.32 -3.78 -3.91
C GLU A 127 -4.82 -2.42 -3.42
N ARG A 128 -5.02 -1.47 -4.33
CA ARG A 128 -5.65 -0.18 -4.02
C ARG A 128 -7.09 -0.36 -3.53
N GLY A 129 -7.86 -1.24 -4.17
CA GLY A 129 -9.19 -1.61 -3.71
C GLY A 129 -9.16 -2.20 -2.30
N GLU A 130 -8.27 -3.14 -2.03
CA GLU A 130 -8.12 -3.74 -0.70
C GLU A 130 -7.73 -2.71 0.37
N ALA A 131 -6.81 -1.79 0.06
CA ALA A 131 -6.40 -0.73 0.97
C ALA A 131 -7.56 0.24 1.28
N LEU A 132 -8.38 0.59 0.28
CA LEU A 132 -9.58 1.41 0.47
C LEU A 132 -10.63 0.70 1.34
N TYR A 133 -10.89 -0.58 1.09
CA TYR A 133 -11.77 -1.38 1.95
C TYR A 133 -11.27 -1.40 3.39
N LYS A 134 -9.97 -1.64 3.61
CA LYS A 134 -9.38 -1.64 4.95
C LYS A 134 -9.48 -0.29 5.64
N ARG A 135 -9.32 0.79 4.89
CA ARG A 135 -9.48 2.15 5.43
C ARG A 135 -10.92 2.42 5.85
N ALA A 136 -11.88 2.03 5.02
CA ALA A 136 -13.30 2.17 5.33
C ALA A 136 -13.71 1.36 6.57
N GLU A 137 -13.24 0.12 6.68
CA GLU A 137 -13.46 -0.75 7.84
C GLU A 137 -12.99 -0.08 9.14
N LEU A 138 -11.77 0.49 9.12
CA LEU A 138 -11.25 1.24 10.27
C LEU A 138 -12.03 2.53 10.56
N ARG A 139 -12.45 3.29 9.54
CA ARG A 139 -13.28 4.50 9.72
C ARG A 139 -14.60 4.18 10.40
N VAL A 140 -15.26 3.10 9.97
CA VAL A 140 -16.49 2.61 10.60
C VAL A 140 -16.23 2.17 12.05
N ALA A 141 -15.13 1.46 12.30
CA ALA A 141 -14.78 0.97 13.63
C ALA A 141 -14.37 2.09 14.62
N VAL A 142 -13.80 3.20 14.14
CA VAL A 142 -13.42 4.38 14.93
C VAL A 142 -14.63 5.31 15.15
N GLY A 143 -15.76 5.07 14.46
CA GLY A 143 -17.00 5.84 14.62
C GLY A 143 -17.06 7.13 13.81
N GLY A 144 -16.01 7.44 13.04
CA GLY A 144 -15.90 8.62 12.21
C GLY A 144 -16.40 8.40 10.79
N GLY A 145 -17.48 7.63 10.57
CA GLY A 145 -17.92 7.02 9.30
C GLY A 145 -18.03 7.92 8.04
N GLY A 146 -17.67 9.20 8.11
CA GLY A 146 -17.41 10.03 6.94
C GLY A 146 -16.26 9.50 6.09
N GLY A 147 -16.44 9.49 4.77
CA GLY A 147 -15.44 8.97 3.83
C GLY A 147 -15.44 7.44 3.69
N ALA A 148 -16.16 6.69 4.53
CA ALA A 148 -16.17 5.22 4.47
C ALA A 148 -16.97 4.71 3.26
N VAL A 149 -18.11 5.35 2.96
CA VAL A 149 -18.94 5.00 1.79
C VAL A 149 -18.17 5.26 0.50
N GLU A 150 -17.50 6.41 0.38
CA GLU A 150 -16.69 6.77 -0.78
C GLU A 150 -15.55 5.78 -1.02
N ASP A 151 -14.84 5.40 0.06
CA ASP A 151 -13.79 4.39 0.01
C ASP A 151 -14.32 3.02 -0.44
N LEU A 152 -15.48 2.60 0.08
CA LEU A 152 -16.10 1.33 -0.27
C LEU A 152 -16.59 1.29 -1.71
N VAL A 153 -17.21 2.38 -2.18
CA VAL A 153 -17.65 2.52 -3.59
C VAL A 153 -16.45 2.42 -4.53
N GLU A 154 -15.35 3.12 -4.23
CA GLU A 154 -14.13 3.03 -5.03
C GLU A 154 -13.48 1.65 -4.91
N SER A 155 -13.50 1.02 -3.72
CA SER A 155 -13.00 -0.34 -3.51
C SER A 155 -13.73 -1.35 -4.40
N VAL A 156 -15.06 -1.34 -4.43
CA VAL A 156 -15.83 -2.29 -5.24
C VAL A 156 -15.67 -2.02 -6.74
N ARG A 157 -15.38 -0.78 -7.13
CA ARG A 157 -15.08 -0.41 -8.51
C ARG A 157 -13.72 -0.93 -8.99
N LEU A 158 -12.71 -0.94 -8.12
CA LEU A 158 -11.32 -1.24 -8.49
C LEU A 158 -10.95 -2.73 -8.46
N GLY A 159 -11.75 -3.58 -7.83
CA GLY A 159 -11.46 -5.01 -7.71
C GLY A 159 -12.52 -5.74 -6.89
N GLY A 160 -13.79 -5.52 -7.23
CA GLY A 160 -14.99 -5.85 -6.45
C GLY A 160 -15.25 -7.31 -6.09
N ASP A 161 -14.30 -8.23 -6.20
CA ASP A 161 -14.48 -9.62 -5.75
C ASP A 161 -14.31 -9.77 -4.22
N ASN A 162 -14.65 -8.73 -3.46
CA ASN A 162 -14.63 -8.75 -2.01
C ASN A 162 -16.06 -8.58 -1.48
N ALA A 163 -16.72 -9.70 -1.21
CA ALA A 163 -18.06 -9.73 -0.61
C ALA A 163 -18.14 -8.93 0.71
N LYS A 164 -17.04 -8.82 1.46
CA LYS A 164 -16.99 -8.02 2.69
C LYS A 164 -17.06 -6.53 2.42
N ALA A 165 -16.51 -6.05 1.30
CA ALA A 165 -16.62 -4.64 0.92
C ALA A 165 -18.08 -4.29 0.57
N TYR A 166 -18.77 -5.15 -0.18
CA TYR A 166 -20.20 -4.99 -0.46
C TYR A 166 -21.05 -5.09 0.81
N GLY A 167 -20.76 -6.03 1.71
CA GLY A 167 -21.43 -6.15 3.01
C GLY A 167 -21.31 -4.89 3.85
N LEU A 168 -20.08 -4.38 4.02
CA LEU A 168 -19.82 -3.18 4.80
C LEU A 168 -20.44 -1.93 4.15
N LEU A 169 -20.51 -1.88 2.81
CA LEU A 169 -21.20 -0.83 2.08
C LEU A 169 -22.70 -0.85 2.38
N GLY A 170 -23.32 -2.04 2.37
CA GLY A 170 -24.71 -2.23 2.78
C GLY A 170 -24.97 -1.77 4.22
N GLU A 171 -24.08 -2.12 5.16
CA GLU A 171 -24.20 -1.67 6.56
C GLU A 171 -24.13 -0.14 6.68
N CYS A 172 -23.25 0.50 5.90
CA CYS A 172 -23.16 1.95 5.87
C CYS A 172 -24.42 2.59 5.30
N TYR A 173 -24.99 2.03 4.23
CA TYR A 173 -26.25 2.50 3.66
C TYR A 173 -27.45 2.31 4.60
N GLU A 174 -27.54 1.17 5.30
CA GLU A 174 -28.58 0.95 6.33
C GLU A 174 -28.49 2.02 7.44
N LYS A 175 -27.28 2.30 7.93
CA LYS A 175 -27.06 3.33 8.96
C LYS A 175 -27.46 4.73 8.49
N ASN A 176 -27.34 5.00 7.20
CA ASN A 176 -27.73 6.27 6.58
C ASN A 176 -29.20 6.30 6.14
N GLY A 177 -29.99 5.25 6.41
CA GLY A 177 -31.39 5.16 6.00
C GLY A 177 -31.63 4.90 4.50
N LEU A 178 -30.57 4.60 3.76
CA LEU A 178 -30.57 4.35 2.31
C LEU A 178 -30.88 2.86 2.05
N ARG A 179 -32.15 2.48 2.27
CA ARG A 179 -32.57 1.07 2.30
C ARG A 179 -32.42 0.36 0.95
N LEU A 180 -32.75 1.02 -0.17
CA LEU A 180 -32.68 0.42 -1.50
C LEU A 180 -31.22 0.17 -1.91
N GLU A 181 -30.34 1.13 -1.61
CA GLU A 181 -28.91 1.03 -1.85
C GLU A 181 -28.27 -0.05 -0.97
N ALA A 182 -28.72 -0.17 0.29
CA ALA A 182 -28.29 -1.23 1.19
C ALA A 182 -28.67 -2.62 0.66
N GLN A 183 -29.93 -2.81 0.25
CA GLN A 183 -30.41 -4.06 -0.32
C GLN A 183 -29.56 -4.46 -1.53
N LYS A 184 -29.35 -3.53 -2.47
CA LYS A 184 -28.53 -3.78 -3.66
C LYS A 184 -27.09 -4.17 -3.29
N ALA A 185 -26.48 -3.48 -2.32
CA ALA A 185 -25.12 -3.81 -1.87
C ALA A 185 -25.05 -5.22 -1.27
N TYR A 186 -26.04 -5.64 -0.47
CA TYR A 186 -26.10 -6.99 0.06
C TYR A 186 -26.34 -8.05 -1.02
N GLU A 187 -27.20 -7.79 -2.00
CA GLU A 187 -27.40 -8.67 -3.16
C GLU A 187 -26.10 -8.83 -3.97
N ASP A 188 -25.35 -7.74 -4.17
CA ASP A 188 -24.04 -7.77 -4.83
C ASP A 188 -23.02 -8.58 -4.01
N ALA A 189 -23.05 -8.47 -2.67
CA ALA A 189 -22.23 -9.31 -1.79
C ALA A 189 -22.54 -10.81 -1.96
N LEU A 190 -23.82 -11.17 -2.10
CA LEU A 190 -24.24 -12.57 -2.35
C LEU A 190 -23.92 -13.04 -3.77
N ARG A 191 -23.84 -12.14 -4.75
CA ARG A 191 -23.40 -12.49 -6.10
C ARG A 191 -21.92 -12.89 -6.12
N VAL A 192 -21.09 -12.19 -5.33
CA VAL A 192 -19.66 -12.51 -5.16
C VAL A 192 -19.49 -13.75 -4.29
N GLN A 193 -20.20 -13.82 -3.16
CA GLN A 193 -20.14 -14.93 -2.22
C GLN A 193 -21.55 -15.36 -1.79
N PRO A 194 -22.15 -16.38 -2.43
CA PRO A 194 -23.55 -16.80 -2.18
C PRO A 194 -23.86 -17.21 -0.74
N ASN A 195 -22.84 -17.63 0.02
CA ASN A 195 -22.94 -18.09 1.41
C ASN A 195 -22.45 -17.02 2.42
N TYR A 196 -22.43 -15.74 2.03
CA TYR A 196 -22.06 -14.66 2.92
C TYR A 196 -23.18 -14.32 3.90
N LYS A 197 -23.12 -14.93 5.09
CA LYS A 197 -24.15 -14.85 6.16
C LYS A 197 -24.60 -13.42 6.48
N LEU A 198 -23.66 -12.48 6.57
CA LEU A 198 -23.98 -11.09 6.91
C LEU A 198 -24.99 -10.47 5.94
N ALA A 199 -24.81 -10.71 4.64
CA ALA A 199 -25.72 -10.21 3.62
C ALA A 199 -27.06 -10.96 3.63
N GLN A 200 -27.07 -12.27 3.87
CA GLN A 200 -28.32 -13.05 4.00
C GLN A 200 -29.16 -12.56 5.18
N ASP A 201 -28.54 -12.41 6.35
CA ASP A 201 -29.19 -11.92 7.56
C ASP A 201 -29.69 -10.48 7.38
N ALA A 202 -28.93 -9.65 6.64
CA ALA A 202 -29.33 -8.27 6.38
C ALA A 202 -30.53 -8.17 5.43
N LEU A 203 -30.54 -8.93 4.33
CA LEU A 203 -31.68 -8.97 3.43
C LEU A 203 -32.94 -9.48 4.12
N ALA A 204 -32.85 -10.56 4.91
CA ALA A 204 -34.00 -11.07 5.67
C ALA A 204 -34.57 -10.03 6.65
N ARG A 205 -33.70 -9.25 7.33
CA ARG A 205 -34.13 -8.14 8.21
C ARG A 205 -34.76 -6.98 7.44
N LEU A 206 -34.28 -6.71 6.23
CA LEU A 206 -34.84 -5.67 5.37
C LEU A 206 -36.18 -6.13 4.80
N GLU A 207 -36.36 -7.37 4.40
CA GLU A 207 -37.64 -7.89 3.91
C GLU A 207 -38.70 -7.93 5.02
N SER A 208 -38.34 -8.26 6.26
CA SER A 208 -39.28 -8.34 7.38
C SER A 208 -39.78 -6.97 7.89
N ARG A 209 -39.23 -5.87 7.38
CA ARG A 209 -39.57 -4.49 7.78
C ARG A 209 -40.46 -3.80 6.74
N GLU A 210 -40.94 -4.51 5.73
CA GLU A 210 -42.00 -4.08 4.79
C GLU A 210 -43.37 -4.53 5.30
#